data_AF-A0A9E2KAQ2-F1
#
_entry.id   AF-A0A9E2KAQ2-F1
#
_cell.length_a   1.000
_cell.length_b   1.000
_cell.length_c   1.000
_cell.angle_alpha   90.00
_cell.angle_beta   90.00
_cell.angle_gamma   90.00
#
_symmetry.space_group_name_H-M   'P 1'
#
loop_
_entity.id
_entity.type
_entity.pdbx_description
1 polymer ?
#
loop_
_entity_poly.entity_id
_entity_poly.type
_entity_poly.pdbx_seq_one_letter_code
_entity_poly.pdbx_strand_id
1 'polypeptide(L)'
;MENKKVYDLRSALELLKSLPGQYVETDVEVDPMGELSGVYRHVGAGGTVMRPTQEGPAMMFNNVKGHEGARVVTGVLASRTRVGHLLECDPKK
;
A
#
# COMPACT_ATOMS: atom_id res chain seq x y z
N MET A 1 -2.26 -12.91 -18.31
CA MET A 1 -2.14 -11.60 -17.63
C MET A 1 -0.92 -10.93 -18.21
N GLU A 2 -1.06 -9.69 -18.66
CA GLU A 2 0.07 -8.92 -19.20
C GLU A 2 1.09 -8.74 -18.07
N ASN A 3 2.33 -9.19 -18.29
CA ASN A 3 3.37 -9.15 -17.26
C ASN A 3 3.84 -7.69 -17.14
N LYS A 4 3.19 -6.91 -16.27
CA LYS A 4 3.54 -5.50 -16.01
C LYS A 4 4.93 -5.47 -15.40
N LYS A 5 5.95 -5.20 -16.23
CA LYS A 5 7.34 -5.06 -15.79
C LYS A 5 7.45 -3.95 -14.76
N VAL A 6 8.10 -4.24 -13.64
CA VAL A 6 8.37 -3.27 -12.57
C VAL A 6 9.76 -2.66 -12.77
N TYR A 7 9.81 -1.34 -12.91
CA TYR A 7 11.07 -0.59 -13.07
C TYR A 7 11.09 0.74 -12.30
N ASP A 8 9.96 1.13 -11.73
CA ASP A 8 9.81 2.29 -10.85
C ASP A 8 8.62 2.08 -9.90
N LEU A 9 8.36 3.05 -9.01
CA LEU A 9 7.23 2.97 -8.10
C LEU A 9 5.87 2.93 -8.82
N ARG A 10 5.72 3.63 -9.96
CA ARG A 10 4.42 3.73 -10.63
C ARG A 10 4.05 2.42 -11.33
N SER A 11 5.00 1.82 -12.03
CA SER A 11 4.89 0.48 -12.62
C SER A 11 4.65 -0.59 -11.55
N ALA A 12 5.28 -0.47 -10.36
CA ALA A 12 4.96 -1.32 -9.21
C ALA A 12 3.50 -1.18 -8.77
N LEU A 13 2.99 0.05 -8.56
CA LEU A 13 1.59 0.27 -8.18
C LEU A 13 0.62 -0.20 -9.27
N GLU A 14 0.97 -0.06 -10.54
CA GLU A 14 0.19 -0.58 -11.65
C GLU A 14 0.11 -2.11 -11.66
N LEU A 15 1.20 -2.81 -11.32
CA LEU A 15 1.16 -4.24 -11.06
C LEU A 15 0.23 -4.56 -9.89
N LEU A 16 0.37 -3.87 -8.74
CA LEU A 16 -0.45 -4.12 -7.55
C LEU A 16 -1.95 -3.89 -7.80
N LYS A 17 -2.34 -2.87 -8.57
CA LYS A 17 -3.74 -2.63 -9.00
C LYS A 17 -4.33 -3.79 -9.79
N SER A 18 -3.51 -4.54 -10.52
CA SER A 18 -3.96 -5.71 -11.28
C SER A 18 -4.16 -6.96 -10.42
N LEU A 19 -3.66 -6.95 -9.18
CA LEU A 19 -3.71 -8.08 -8.25
C LEU A 19 -4.81 -7.84 -7.20
N PRO A 20 -5.87 -8.68 -7.15
CA PRO A 20 -6.97 -8.50 -6.21
C PRO A 20 -6.48 -8.38 -4.75
N GLY A 21 -6.91 -7.33 -4.06
CA GLY A 21 -6.59 -7.11 -2.65
C GLY A 21 -5.17 -6.59 -2.35
N GLN A 22 -4.34 -6.31 -3.37
CA GLN A 22 -2.98 -5.81 -3.15
C GLN A 22 -2.86 -4.28 -3.18
N TYR A 23 -3.90 -3.57 -3.63
CA TYR A 23 -3.93 -2.11 -3.71
C TYR A 23 -5.32 -1.56 -3.38
N VAL A 24 -5.36 -0.42 -2.71
CA VAL A 24 -6.56 0.39 -2.49
C VAL A 24 -6.19 1.88 -2.50
N GLU A 25 -7.13 2.74 -2.86
CA GLU A 25 -6.97 4.18 -2.79
C GLU A 25 -8.22 4.87 -2.24
N THR A 26 -8.03 6.07 -1.68
CA THR A 26 -9.12 6.88 -1.13
C THR A 26 -8.91 8.36 -1.46
N ASP A 27 -10.02 9.03 -1.76
CA ASP A 27 -10.10 10.48 -1.95
C ASP A 27 -10.64 11.20 -0.70
N VAL A 28 -10.88 10.49 0.39
CA VAL A 28 -11.19 11.12 1.68
C VAL A 28 -9.94 11.84 2.18
N GLU A 29 -10.07 13.12 2.54
CA GLU A 29 -8.96 13.90 3.10
C GLU A 29 -8.47 13.25 4.40
N VAL A 30 -7.15 13.14 4.55
CA VAL A 30 -6.50 12.60 5.75
C VAL A 30 -5.54 13.62 6.35
N ASP A 31 -5.49 13.71 7.69
CA ASP A 31 -4.44 14.44 8.38
C ASP A 31 -3.12 13.63 8.37
N PRO A 32 -2.01 14.14 7.81
CA PRO A 32 -0.74 13.42 7.83
C PRO A 32 -0.21 13.25 9.27
N MET A 33 -0.63 14.09 10.22
CA MET A 33 -0.20 14.02 11.62
C MET A 33 -1.05 13.00 12.38
N GLY A 34 -0.58 11.76 12.44
CA GLY A 34 -1.14 10.69 13.27
C GLY A 34 -2.37 9.99 12.68
N GLU A 35 -3.26 10.69 11.97
CA GLU A 35 -4.44 10.08 11.38
C GLU A 35 -4.08 9.10 10.26
N LEU A 36 -3.22 9.47 9.31
CA LEU A 36 -2.82 8.59 8.20
C LEU A 36 -2.25 7.25 8.68
N SER A 37 -1.32 7.28 9.63
CA SER A 37 -0.76 6.06 10.22
C SER A 37 -1.78 5.33 11.10
N GLY A 38 -2.66 6.06 11.79
CA GLY A 38 -3.78 5.52 12.56
C GLY A 38 -4.77 4.74 11.70
N VAL A 39 -5.16 5.27 10.54
CA VAL A 39 -5.99 4.56 9.55
C VAL A 39 -5.26 3.32 9.07
N TYR A 40 -4.00 3.46 8.63
CA TYR A 40 -3.26 2.34 8.05
C TYR A 40 -2.97 1.21 9.06
N ARG A 41 -2.89 1.51 10.36
CA ARG A 41 -2.81 0.50 11.44
C ARG A 41 -3.90 -0.57 11.29
N HIS A 42 -5.13 -0.14 11.03
CA HIS A 42 -6.29 -1.03 10.93
C HIS A 42 -6.40 -1.67 9.54
N VAL A 43 -5.86 -1.02 8.50
CA VAL A 43 -5.92 -1.49 7.11
C VAL A 43 -4.85 -2.52 6.79
N GLY A 44 -3.57 -2.27 7.13
CA GLY A 44 -2.48 -3.11 6.62
C GLY A 44 -1.12 -2.98 7.28
N ALA A 45 -0.98 -2.29 8.42
CA ALA A 45 0.33 -2.12 9.05
C ALA A 45 0.97 -3.44 9.54
N GLY A 46 0.18 -4.31 10.18
CA GLY A 46 0.57 -5.67 10.54
C GLY A 46 1.78 -5.78 11.49
N GLY A 47 2.46 -6.92 11.44
CA GLY A 47 3.69 -7.18 12.19
C GLY A 47 3.56 -7.02 13.71
N THR A 48 4.46 -6.24 14.30
CA THR A 48 4.52 -5.96 15.74
C THR A 48 3.72 -4.72 16.17
N VAL A 49 2.98 -4.08 15.24
CA VAL A 49 2.12 -2.94 15.58
C VAL A 49 1.07 -3.35 16.62
N MET A 50 0.77 -2.44 17.56
CA MET A 50 -0.17 -2.70 18.64
C MET A 50 -1.56 -3.05 18.11
N ARG A 51 -2.16 -4.12 18.65
CA ARG A 51 -3.46 -4.63 18.19
C ARG A 51 -4.60 -3.66 18.55
N PRO A 52 -5.65 -3.57 17.72
CA PRO A 52 -5.89 -4.36 16.51
C PRO A 52 -5.05 -3.88 15.32
N THR A 53 -4.56 -4.83 14.52
CA THR A 53 -3.85 -4.60 13.25
C THR A 53 -3.86 -5.89 12.42
N GLN A 54 -3.61 -5.79 11.12
CA GLN A 54 -3.57 -6.92 10.18
C GLN A 54 -2.66 -6.62 8.99
N GLU A 55 -2.29 -7.65 8.23
CA GLU A 55 -1.76 -7.46 6.87
C GLU A 55 -2.90 -7.00 5.94
N GLY A 56 -2.58 -6.17 4.95
CA GLY A 56 -3.56 -5.64 4.00
C GLY A 56 -2.93 -5.10 2.71
N PRO A 57 -3.71 -4.35 1.91
CA PRO A 57 -3.24 -3.77 0.65
C PRO A 57 -2.17 -2.68 0.88
N ALA A 58 -1.40 -2.37 -0.15
CA ALA A 58 -0.77 -1.06 -0.25
C ALA A 58 -1.88 0.00 -0.39
N MET A 59 -1.80 1.09 0.36
CA MET A 59 -2.87 2.10 0.41
C MET A 59 -2.36 3.45 -0.07
N MET A 60 -3.08 4.04 -1.02
CA MET A 60 -2.86 5.41 -1.51
C MET A 60 -3.88 6.37 -0.87
N PHE A 61 -3.39 7.43 -0.26
CA PHE A 61 -4.17 8.58 0.18
C PHE A 61 -4.00 9.68 -0.87
N ASN A 62 -5.08 10.00 -1.60
CA ASN A 62 -5.03 10.97 -2.70
C ASN A 62 -5.15 12.43 -2.22
N ASN A 63 -5.77 12.65 -1.05
CA ASN A 63 -6.01 14.00 -0.50
C ASN A 63 -5.38 14.12 0.89
N VAL A 64 -4.31 14.90 1.01
CA VAL A 64 -3.59 15.11 2.26
C VAL A 64 -3.78 16.54 2.74
N LYS A 65 -4.33 16.68 3.95
CA LYS A 65 -4.66 17.97 4.56
C LYS A 65 -3.43 18.89 4.59
N GLY A 66 -3.57 20.09 4.05
CA GLY A 66 -2.49 21.08 3.98
C GLY A 66 -1.42 20.83 2.91
N HIS A 67 -1.59 19.81 2.06
CA HIS A 67 -0.63 19.43 1.01
C HIS A 67 -1.35 19.21 -0.33
N GLU A 68 -1.89 20.29 -0.91
CA GLU A 68 -2.66 20.22 -2.17
C GLU A 68 -1.84 19.60 -3.32
N GLY A 69 -2.46 18.67 -4.05
CA GLY A 69 -1.84 17.93 -5.15
C GLY A 69 -0.85 16.83 -4.73
N ALA A 70 -0.48 16.76 -3.44
CA ALA A 70 0.36 15.69 -2.93
C ALA A 70 -0.46 14.44 -2.62
N ARG A 71 0.15 13.28 -2.83
CA ARG A 71 -0.43 11.97 -2.52
C ARG A 71 0.59 11.12 -1.77
N VAL A 72 0.10 10.29 -0.85
CA VAL A 72 0.94 9.43 -0.01
C VAL A 72 0.54 7.99 -0.19
N VAL A 73 1.51 7.15 -0.55
CA VAL A 73 1.35 5.70 -0.56
C VAL A 73 2.07 5.08 0.63
N THR A 74 1.41 4.14 1.30
CA THR A 74 1.99 3.38 2.41
C THR A 74 1.76 1.88 2.21
N GLY A 75 2.58 1.07 2.88
CA GLY A 75 2.40 -0.38 2.88
C GLY A 75 2.87 -1.14 1.65
N VAL A 76 3.63 -0.49 0.75
CA VAL A 76 4.14 -1.10 -0.49
C VAL A 76 4.84 -2.43 -0.23
N LEU A 77 5.61 -2.53 0.87
CA LEU A 77 6.36 -3.73 1.26
C LEU A 77 5.79 -4.46 2.50
N ALA A 78 4.59 -4.08 2.97
CA ALA A 78 4.01 -4.59 4.22
C ALA A 78 3.35 -5.99 4.09
N SER A 79 3.70 -6.77 3.07
CA SER A 79 3.23 -8.15 2.86
C SER A 79 4.29 -8.95 2.13
N ARG A 80 4.59 -10.15 2.61
CA ARG A 80 5.54 -11.05 1.96
C ARG A 80 5.03 -11.50 0.58
N THR A 81 3.73 -11.77 0.46
CA THR A 81 3.06 -12.07 -0.81
C THR A 81 3.25 -10.94 -1.81
N ARG A 82 3.00 -9.70 -1.37
CA ARG A 82 3.18 -8.51 -2.21
C ARG A 82 4.61 -8.35 -2.71
N VAL A 83 5.59 -8.51 -1.83
CA VAL A 83 7.02 -8.39 -2.20
C VAL A 83 7.41 -9.49 -3.19
N GLY A 84 6.91 -10.72 -3.03
CA GLY A 84 7.13 -11.79 -4.02
C GLY A 84 6.61 -11.41 -5.41
N HIS A 85 5.42 -10.84 -5.50
CA HIS A 85 4.90 -10.33 -6.78
C HIS A 85 5.76 -9.22 -7.38
N LEU A 86 6.23 -8.26 -6.57
CA LEU A 86 7.08 -7.16 -7.03
C LEU A 86 8.45 -7.61 -7.55
N LEU A 87 8.96 -8.74 -7.04
CA LEU A 87 10.28 -9.29 -7.39
C LEU A 87 10.19 -10.51 -8.33
N GLU A 88 8.99 -10.81 -8.84
CA GLU A 88 8.73 -11.97 -9.69
C GLU A 88 9.24 -13.31 -9.09
N CYS A 89 9.06 -13.48 -7.78
CA CYS A 89 9.49 -14.68 -7.07
C CYS A 89 8.37 -15.30 -6.21
N ASP A 90 8.51 -16.58 -5.89
CA ASP A 90 7.56 -17.27 -5.00
C ASP A 90 7.65 -16.66 -3.59
N PRO A 91 6.56 -16.07 -3.05
CA PRO A 91 6.59 -15.43 -1.74
C PRO A 91 6.82 -16.39 -0.59
N LYS A 92 6.80 -17.71 -0.79
CA LYS A 92 7.08 -18.71 0.26
C LYS A 92 8.55 -19.13 0.34
N LYS A 93 9.36 -18.76 -0.64
CA LYS A 93 10.83 -18.94 -0.59
C LYS A 93 11.43 -17.89 0.32
#